data_AF-A0A258CRK1-F1
#
_entry.id   AF-A0A258CRK1-F1
#
_cell.length_a   1.000
_cell.length_b   1.000
_cell.length_c   1.000
_cell.angle_alpha   90.00
_cell.angle_beta   90.00
_cell.angle_gamma   90.00
#
_symmetry.space_group_name_H-M   'P 1'
#
loop_
_entity.id
_entity.type
_entity.pdbx_description
1 polymer ?
#
loop_
_entity_poly.entity_id
_entity_poly.type
_entity_poly.pdbx_seq_one_letter_code
_entity_poly.pdbx_strand_id
1 'polypeptide(L)'
;MTFLGQSTDRYSSSPWRDPEDDTLRLECGVFGVFGVRDAAAIAALGLHALQHRGQEACGIAAFDGNRFHTERHMGHVGDAFTGPDLVQRLPGNLAIGHTRYSTAGGSGIRNVQPMFADLETGGVAIAHNGNLTNFLFLRNQLVAEGS
;
A
#
# COMPACT_ATOMS: atom_id res chain seq x y z
N MET A 1 6.03 47.37 -30.12
CA MET A 1 6.74 46.21 -30.69
C MET A 1 6.30 45.00 -29.88
N THR A 2 5.34 44.28 -30.45
CA THR A 2 4.62 43.13 -29.89
C THR A 2 5.55 41.96 -29.62
N PHE A 3 5.34 41.21 -28.53
CA PHE A 3 5.25 39.74 -28.54
C PHE A 3 4.60 39.26 -27.23
N LEU A 4 3.32 38.92 -27.31
CA LEU A 4 2.65 37.92 -26.47
C LEU A 4 2.85 36.56 -27.16
N GLY A 5 3.11 35.50 -26.39
CA GLY A 5 3.34 34.17 -26.94
C GLY A 5 3.50 33.10 -25.87
N GLN A 6 2.40 32.85 -25.16
CA GLN A 6 2.05 31.70 -24.31
C GLN A 6 2.95 30.44 -24.41
N SER A 7 3.50 29.99 -23.28
CA SER A 7 3.96 28.61 -23.10
C SER A 7 2.78 27.75 -22.63
N THR A 8 1.96 27.27 -23.56
CA THR A 8 0.95 26.24 -23.30
C THR A 8 1.52 24.85 -23.57
N ASP A 9 1.10 23.93 -22.71
CA ASP A 9 1.15 22.46 -22.78
C ASP A 9 2.44 21.72 -22.40
N ARG A 10 2.31 20.89 -21.35
CA ARG A 10 2.36 19.42 -21.51
C ARG A 10 1.79 18.69 -20.29
N TYR A 11 0.49 18.87 -20.03
CA TYR A 11 -0.29 17.71 -19.55
C TYR A 11 -0.63 16.91 -20.80
N SER A 12 0.07 15.79 -21.00
CA SER A 12 -0.27 14.87 -22.08
C SER A 12 -1.72 14.42 -21.89
N SER A 13 -2.58 14.80 -22.84
CA SER A 13 -3.97 14.34 -22.94
C SER A 13 -4.08 12.91 -23.49
N SER A 14 -2.95 12.23 -23.68
CA SER A 14 -2.91 10.83 -24.09
C SER A 14 -3.34 9.94 -22.91
N PRO A 15 -4.33 9.06 -23.07
CA PRO A 15 -4.62 8.02 -22.08
C PRO A 15 -3.50 6.97 -21.98
N TRP A 16 -2.52 7.02 -22.88
CA TRP A 16 -1.37 6.11 -22.93
C TRP A 16 -0.16 6.75 -22.25
N ARG A 17 0.43 6.00 -21.31
CA ARG A 17 1.69 6.38 -20.65
C ARG A 17 2.80 6.46 -21.69
N ASP A 18 3.47 7.60 -21.73
CA ASP A 18 4.71 7.76 -22.49
C ASP A 18 5.77 6.83 -21.87
N PRO A 19 6.36 5.88 -22.63
CA PRO A 19 7.42 5.00 -22.14
C PRO A 19 8.64 5.74 -21.59
N GLU A 20 8.83 7.01 -21.98
CA GLU A 20 9.95 7.86 -21.56
C GLU A 20 9.59 8.78 -20.37
N ASP A 21 8.37 8.68 -19.83
CA ASP A 21 7.94 9.47 -18.67
C ASP A 21 8.50 8.91 -17.34
N ASP A 22 9.58 9.54 -16.89
CA ASP A 22 10.28 9.28 -15.62
C ASP A 22 9.84 10.24 -14.48
N THR A 23 8.67 10.87 -14.59
CA THR A 23 8.16 11.66 -13.45
C THR A 23 7.86 10.78 -12.24
N LEU A 24 8.23 11.27 -11.05
CA LEU A 24 7.88 10.65 -9.78
C LEU A 24 6.37 10.58 -9.63
N ARG A 25 5.79 9.40 -9.87
CA ARG A 25 4.39 9.12 -9.60
C ARG A 25 4.26 8.64 -8.16
N LEU A 26 3.43 9.34 -7.40
CA LEU A 26 3.17 9.06 -6.00
C LEU A 26 2.25 7.84 -5.91
N GLU A 27 2.87 6.68 -6.00
CA GLU A 27 2.28 5.36 -5.98
C GLU A 27 2.71 4.65 -4.70
N CYS A 28 1.80 3.90 -4.06
CA CYS A 28 2.08 3.16 -2.83
C CYS A 28 3.31 2.24 -2.93
N GLY A 29 3.95 1.94 -1.79
CA GLY A 29 4.98 0.90 -1.69
C GLY A 29 4.36 -0.42 -1.23
N VAL A 30 4.82 -1.55 -1.77
CA VAL A 30 4.50 -2.90 -1.28
C VAL A 30 5.80 -3.65 -1.07
N PHE A 31 5.88 -4.41 0.02
CA PHE A 31 7.05 -5.24 0.32
C PHE A 31 6.60 -6.59 0.89
N GLY A 32 7.31 -7.67 0.60
CA GLY A 32 6.98 -9.03 1.05
C GLY A 32 8.20 -9.83 1.46
N VAL A 33 8.05 -10.64 2.49
CA VAL A 33 9.10 -11.50 3.07
C VAL A 33 8.52 -12.91 3.26
N PHE A 34 9.27 -13.92 2.82
CA PHE A 34 8.87 -15.32 2.91
C PHE A 34 9.99 -16.18 3.47
N GLY A 35 9.68 -16.99 4.48
CA GLY A 35 10.57 -18.03 5.01
C GLY A 35 11.74 -17.52 5.85
N VAL A 36 11.67 -16.30 6.38
CA VAL A 36 12.74 -15.69 7.18
C VAL A 36 12.24 -15.40 8.59
N ARG A 37 13.02 -15.74 9.62
CA ARG A 37 12.69 -15.37 11.00
C ARG A 37 12.54 -13.86 11.13
N ASP A 38 11.61 -13.44 11.98
CA ASP A 38 11.34 -12.02 12.26
C ASP A 38 10.98 -11.24 10.99
N ALA A 39 10.16 -11.86 10.12
CA ALA A 39 9.82 -11.34 8.80
C ALA A 39 9.25 -9.91 8.85
N ALA A 40 8.53 -9.56 9.91
CA ALA A 40 7.98 -8.22 10.12
C ALA A 40 9.07 -7.13 10.24
N ALA A 41 10.22 -7.42 10.87
CA ALA A 41 11.31 -6.46 10.99
C ALA A 41 11.96 -6.18 9.62
N ILE A 42 12.13 -7.23 8.82
CA ILE A 42 12.64 -7.09 7.44
C ILE A 42 11.63 -6.32 6.58
N ALA A 43 10.34 -6.61 6.73
CA ALA A 43 9.29 -5.88 6.04
C ALA A 43 9.29 -4.40 6.42
N ALA A 44 9.43 -4.06 7.70
CA ALA A 44 9.54 -2.67 8.16
C ALA A 44 10.73 -1.95 7.54
N LEU A 45 11.91 -2.58 7.49
CA LEU A 45 13.09 -2.02 6.83
C LEU A 45 12.87 -1.81 5.31
N GLY A 46 12.27 -2.79 4.63
CA GLY A 46 11.92 -2.68 3.22
C GLY A 46 10.94 -1.54 2.96
N LEU A 47 9.90 -1.41 3.79
CA LEU A 47 8.95 -0.31 3.71
C LEU A 47 9.59 1.05 4.02
N HIS A 48 10.55 1.11 4.93
CA HIS A 48 11.30 2.34 5.20
C HIS A 48 12.09 2.79 3.97
N ALA A 49 12.74 1.86 3.26
CA ALA A 49 13.38 2.16 1.97
C ALA A 49 12.36 2.64 0.91
N LEU A 50 11.12 2.13 0.96
CA LEU A 50 10.00 2.55 0.12
C LEU A 50 9.18 3.72 0.71
N GLN A 51 9.65 4.42 1.75
CA GLN A 51 8.88 5.49 2.39
C GLN A 51 8.57 6.66 1.44
N HIS A 52 9.45 6.88 0.47
CA HIS A 52 9.27 7.90 -0.58
C HIS A 52 8.05 7.64 -1.48
N ARG A 53 7.53 6.41 -1.51
CA ARG A 53 6.33 6.00 -2.27
C ARG A 53 5.01 6.31 -1.56
N GLY A 54 5.02 6.56 -0.25
CA GLY A 54 3.80 6.87 0.48
C GLY A 54 4.08 7.29 1.90
N GLN A 55 3.57 8.45 2.29
CA GLN A 55 3.94 9.09 3.55
C GLN A 55 2.80 9.19 4.57
N GLU A 56 1.54 8.95 4.21
CA GLU A 56 0.45 9.24 5.16
C GLU A 56 0.00 8.04 5.95
N ALA A 57 0.32 6.82 5.54
CA ALA A 57 0.05 5.63 6.34
C ALA A 57 0.94 4.46 5.96
N CYS A 58 1.06 3.51 6.87
CA CYS A 58 1.76 2.26 6.65
C CYS A 58 1.11 1.11 7.42
N GLY A 59 1.37 -0.12 6.98
CA GLY A 59 0.87 -1.31 7.65
C GLY A 59 1.71 -2.53 7.35
N ILE A 60 1.69 -3.50 8.26
CA ILE A 60 2.31 -4.81 8.12
C ILE A 60 1.31 -5.88 8.55
N ALA A 61 1.26 -6.97 7.79
CA ALA A 61 0.62 -8.21 8.17
C ALA A 61 1.67 -9.32 8.21
N ALA A 62 1.80 -10.01 9.34
CA ALA A 62 2.71 -11.14 9.54
C ALA A 62 1.92 -12.43 9.80
N PHE A 63 2.52 -13.59 9.50
CA PHE A 63 1.92 -14.89 9.75
C PHE A 63 2.89 -15.82 10.48
N ASP A 64 2.46 -16.36 11.61
CA ASP A 64 3.28 -17.19 12.51
C ASP A 64 3.21 -18.70 12.22
N GLY A 65 2.49 -19.09 11.17
CA GLY A 65 2.20 -20.50 10.86
C GLY A 65 0.82 -20.95 11.35
N ASN A 66 0.17 -20.16 12.21
CA ASN A 66 -1.14 -20.46 12.77
C ASN A 66 -2.15 -19.33 12.54
N ARG A 67 -1.76 -18.06 12.76
CA ARG A 67 -2.64 -16.90 12.60
C ARG A 67 -1.92 -15.69 12.02
N PHE A 68 -2.73 -14.77 11.48
CA PHE A 68 -2.28 -13.47 11.02
C PHE A 68 -2.21 -12.48 12.18
N HIS A 69 -1.19 -11.62 12.15
CA HIS A 69 -1.02 -10.48 13.02
C HIS A 69 -0.91 -9.24 12.14
N THR A 70 -1.78 -8.25 12.35
CA THR A 70 -1.83 -7.07 11.49
C THR A 70 -1.78 -5.80 12.30
N GLU A 71 -0.91 -4.87 11.90
CA GLU A 71 -0.84 -3.53 12.47
C GLU A 71 -0.84 -2.50 11.35
N ARG A 72 -1.59 -1.42 11.56
CA ARG A 72 -1.84 -0.37 10.57
C ARG A 72 -1.84 0.97 11.27
N HIS A 73 -1.08 1.92 10.74
CA HIS A 73 -0.83 3.21 11.35
C HIS A 73 -0.93 4.31 10.30
N MET A 74 -1.38 5.48 10.75
CA MET A 74 -1.17 6.73 10.00
C MET A 74 0.26 7.20 10.22
N GLY A 75 0.83 7.89 9.24
CA GLY A 75 2.20 8.41 9.26
C GLY A 75 3.26 7.43 8.75
N HIS A 76 4.49 7.66 9.19
CA HIS A 76 5.69 7.01 8.65
C HIS A 76 5.97 5.64 9.29
N VAL A 77 6.63 4.78 8.51
CA VAL A 77 7.07 3.45 8.91
C VAL A 77 8.03 3.52 10.10
N GLY A 78 8.92 4.51 10.09
CA GLY A 78 9.93 4.69 11.15
C GLY A 78 9.35 5.03 12.52
N ASP A 79 8.15 5.61 12.55
CA ASP A 79 7.45 5.94 13.80
C ASP A 79 6.57 4.77 14.25
N ALA A 80 5.94 4.07 13.30
CA ALA A 80 4.99 2.99 13.57
C ALA A 80 5.64 1.66 13.97
N PHE A 81 6.75 1.31 13.31
CA PHE A 81 7.40 0.00 13.43
C PHE A 81 8.81 0.11 14.00
N THR A 82 8.95 0.91 15.06
CA THR A 82 10.16 1.02 15.86
C THR A 82 10.08 0.16 17.11
N GLY A 83 11.23 -0.07 17.74
CA GLY A 83 11.33 -0.75 19.03
C GLY A 83 11.64 -2.25 18.94
N PRO A 84 12.24 -2.80 20.01
CA PRO A 84 12.59 -4.21 20.08
C PRO A 84 11.37 -5.14 20.24
N ASP A 85 10.19 -4.57 20.52
CA ASP A 85 8.93 -5.28 20.74
C ASP A 85 8.18 -5.64 19.43
N LEU A 86 8.67 -5.16 18.28
CA LEU A 86 8.04 -5.39 16.97
C LEU A 86 7.79 -6.86 16.66
N VAL A 87 8.75 -7.73 16.99
CA VAL A 87 8.67 -9.18 16.72
C VAL A 87 7.62 -9.86 17.61
N GLN A 88 7.37 -9.31 18.80
CA GLN A 88 6.35 -9.79 19.73
C GLN A 88 4.96 -9.34 19.29
N ARG A 89 4.84 -8.13 18.72
CA ARG A 89 3.59 -7.59 18.17
C ARG A 89 3.21 -8.25 16.83
N LEU A 90 4.20 -8.52 15.98
CA LEU A 90 4.04 -9.09 14.64
C LEU A 90 4.93 -10.34 14.46
N PRO A 91 4.67 -11.44 15.19
CA PRO A 91 5.48 -12.65 15.09
C PRO A 91 5.24 -13.36 13.76
N GLY A 92 6.28 -14.03 13.27
CA GLY A 92 6.17 -14.96 12.17
C GLY A 92 7.35 -14.96 11.20
N ASN A 93 7.27 -15.89 10.25
CA ASN A 93 8.29 -16.07 9.20
C ASN A 93 7.83 -15.61 7.81
N LEU A 94 6.59 -15.13 7.71
CA LEU A 94 6.02 -14.48 6.53
C LEU A 94 5.53 -13.09 6.92
N ALA A 95 5.74 -12.11 6.06
CA ALA A 95 5.16 -10.78 6.24
C ALA A 95 4.93 -10.08 4.89
N ILE A 96 3.87 -9.28 4.83
CA ILE A 96 3.67 -8.30 3.77
C ILE A 96 3.48 -6.93 4.40
N GLY A 97 3.91 -5.90 3.68
CA GLY A 97 3.88 -4.53 4.12
C GLY A 97 3.39 -3.59 3.03
N HIS A 98 2.85 -2.45 3.43
CA HIS A 98 2.39 -1.41 2.51
C HIS A 98 2.68 0.00 3.05
N THR A 99 3.17 0.90 2.20
CA THR A 99 3.19 2.36 2.44
C THR A 99 2.18 3.05 1.54
N ARG A 100 1.37 3.94 2.11
CA ARG A 100 0.24 4.58 1.43
C ARG A 100 0.56 6.02 1.08
N TYR A 101 0.29 6.36 -0.17
CA TYR A 101 0.03 7.73 -0.61
C TYR A 101 -1.48 7.89 -0.82
N SER A 102 -2.08 9.02 -0.46
CA SER A 102 -3.53 9.19 -0.50
C SER A 102 -3.90 9.49 -1.93
N THR A 103 -4.36 8.44 -2.57
CA THR A 103 -5.14 8.52 -3.78
C THR A 103 -6.63 8.69 -3.43
N ALA A 104 -7.51 8.56 -4.42
CA ALA A 104 -8.95 8.62 -4.23
C ALA A 104 -9.43 7.65 -3.12
N GLY A 105 -10.41 8.08 -2.30
CA GLY A 105 -11.03 7.26 -1.25
C GLY A 105 -10.90 7.79 0.18
N GLY A 106 -10.11 8.87 0.38
CA GLY A 106 -9.97 9.58 1.66
C GLY A 106 -8.86 9.04 2.56
N SER A 107 -8.53 9.75 3.64
CA SER A 107 -7.36 9.50 4.50
C SER A 107 -7.64 8.63 5.74
N GLY A 108 -8.76 7.93 5.80
CA GLY A 108 -9.13 7.13 6.97
C GLY A 108 -8.32 5.84 7.13
N ILE A 109 -8.11 5.40 8.37
CA ILE A 109 -7.42 4.15 8.72
C ILE A 109 -8.00 2.92 8.01
N ARG A 110 -9.31 2.94 7.67
CA ARG A 110 -9.99 1.88 6.90
C ARG A 110 -9.36 1.61 5.53
N ASN A 111 -8.67 2.60 4.97
CA ASN A 111 -8.01 2.53 3.67
C ASN A 111 -6.53 2.14 3.79
N VAL A 112 -6.02 1.95 5.01
CA VAL A 112 -4.64 1.54 5.26
C VAL A 112 -4.55 0.04 5.03
N GLN A 113 -3.61 -0.32 4.16
CA GLN A 113 -3.29 -1.68 3.80
C GLN A 113 -2.07 -2.17 4.61
N PRO A 114 -1.84 -3.49 4.73
CA PRO A 114 -2.59 -4.60 4.13
C PRO A 114 -4.03 -4.73 4.63
N MET A 115 -4.96 -5.07 3.73
CA MET A 115 -6.31 -5.48 4.10
C MET A 115 -6.29 -6.96 4.46
N PHE A 116 -7.00 -7.33 5.53
CA PHE A 116 -7.13 -8.71 5.98
C PHE A 116 -8.60 -9.12 5.98
N ALA A 117 -8.87 -10.36 5.58
CA ALA A 117 -10.17 -10.98 5.66
C ALA A 117 -10.04 -12.45 6.08
N ASP A 118 -10.97 -12.91 6.90
CA ASP A 118 -11.15 -14.33 7.21
C ASP A 118 -12.00 -14.98 6.12
N LEU A 119 -11.53 -16.10 5.59
CA LEU A 119 -12.26 -16.98 4.68
C LEU A 119 -12.51 -18.32 5.35
N GLU A 120 -13.42 -19.13 4.81
CA GLU A 120 -13.67 -20.49 5.30
C GLU A 120 -12.40 -21.35 5.30
N THR A 121 -11.54 -21.17 4.30
CA THR A 121 -10.28 -21.90 4.15
C THR A 121 -9.11 -21.30 4.93
N GLY A 122 -9.32 -20.20 5.67
CA GLY A 122 -8.30 -19.48 6.43
C GLY A 122 -8.25 -17.98 6.12
N GLY A 123 -7.30 -17.28 6.73
CA GLY A 123 -7.13 -15.84 6.54
C GLY A 123 -6.37 -15.47 5.25
N VAL A 124 -6.70 -14.32 4.67
CA VAL A 124 -5.96 -13.72 3.55
C VAL A 124 -5.60 -12.27 3.88
N ALA A 125 -4.36 -11.88 3.59
CA ALA A 125 -3.89 -10.50 3.67
C ALA A 125 -3.41 -10.02 2.30
N ILE A 126 -3.86 -8.83 1.88
CA ILE A 126 -3.56 -8.27 0.55
C ILE A 126 -3.03 -6.84 0.69
N ALA A 127 -1.92 -6.58 0.00
CA ALA A 127 -1.36 -5.26 -0.24
C ALA A 127 -1.27 -5.02 -1.76
N HIS A 128 -1.64 -3.82 -2.19
CA HIS A 128 -1.82 -3.47 -3.59
C HIS A 128 -1.28 -2.06 -3.85
N ASN A 129 -0.51 -1.93 -4.93
CA ASN A 129 -0.18 -0.66 -5.56
C ASN A 129 -0.76 -0.66 -6.98
N GLY A 130 -1.70 0.24 -7.24
CA GLY A 130 -2.40 0.34 -8.52
C GLY A 130 -3.76 1.02 -8.38
N ASN A 131 -4.60 0.87 -9.41
CA ASN A 131 -5.97 1.34 -9.40
C ASN A 131 -6.87 0.42 -10.23
N LEU A 132 -8.00 -0.01 -9.65
CA LEU A 132 -9.03 -0.75 -10.36
C LEU A 132 -9.95 0.25 -11.08
N THR A 133 -9.80 0.38 -12.40
CA THR A 133 -10.54 1.37 -13.20
C THR A 133 -12.05 1.14 -13.24
N ASN A 134 -12.49 -0.09 -12.99
CA ASN A 134 -13.89 -0.50 -12.94
C ASN A 134 -14.40 -0.72 -11.49
N PHE A 135 -13.74 -0.16 -10.46
CA PHE A 135 -14.07 -0.48 -9.05
C PHE A 135 -15.53 -0.20 -8.68
N LEU A 136 -16.17 0.85 -9.21
CA LEU A 136 -17.58 1.17 -8.91
C LEU A 136 -18.52 0.08 -9.44
N PHE A 137 -18.23 -0.44 -10.63
CA PHE A 137 -19.00 -1.52 -11.23
C PHE A 137 -18.87 -2.78 -10.38
N LEU A 138 -17.64 -3.21 -10.07
CA LEU A 138 -17.36 -4.39 -9.25
C LEU A 138 -17.98 -4.27 -7.86
N ARG A 139 -17.83 -3.11 -7.21
CA ARG A 139 -18.42 -2.86 -5.89
C ARG A 139 -19.93 -3.00 -5.91
N ASN A 140 -20.61 -2.39 -6.88
CA ASN A 140 -22.07 -2.45 -6.96
C ASN A 140 -22.56 -3.88 -7.23
N GLN A 141 -21.85 -4.62 -8.08
CA GLN A 141 -22.14 -6.02 -8.35
C GLN A 141 -22.00 -6.87 -7.08
N LEU A 142 -20.85 -6.81 -6.40
CA LEU A 142 -20.57 -7.58 -5.18
C LEU A 142 -21.57 -7.24 -4.05
N VAL A 143 -21.88 -5.95 -3.86
CA VAL A 143 -22.90 -5.52 -2.87
C VAL A 143 -24.28 -6.06 -3.19
N ALA A 144 -24.66 -6.13 -4.47
CA ALA A 144 -25.95 -6.70 -4.89
C ALA A 144 -26.02 -8.22 -4.72
N GLU A 145 -24.89 -8.91 -4.93
CA GLU A 145 -24.74 -10.36 -4.74
C GLU A 145 -24.61 -10.75 -3.26
N GLY A 146 -24.31 -9.79 -2.37
CA GLY A 146 -24.14 -10.02 -0.93
C GLY A 146 -22.78 -10.59 -0.55
N SER A 147 -21.77 -10.36 -1.40
CA SER A 147 -20.38 -10.84 -1.26
C SER A 147 -19.38 -9.70 -1.04
#